data_AF-A0A7S3I6V0-F1
#
_entry.id   AF-A0A7S3I6V0-F1
#
_cell.length_a   1.000
_cell.length_b   1.000
_cell.length_c   1.000
_cell.angle_alpha   90.00
_cell.angle_beta   90.00
_cell.angle_gamma   90.00
#
_symmetry.space_group_name_H-M   'P 1'
#
loop_
_entity.id
_entity.type
_entity.pdbx_description
1 polymer ?
#
loop_
_entity_poly.entity_id
_entity_poly.type
_entity_poly.pdbx_seq_one_letter_code
_entity_poly.pdbx_strand_id
1 'polypeptide(L)'
;KTFLVWVNEEDQLRIISMQNGSNIRQVFERLSVAAAKIEEKAKFANDEHLGYITSCPTNLGTGMRASVHIKLPKLAKKPDQFQAIADKYYVQIRGAHGEHTESDDGVYDISNLRRLGRAEVDLVQDMYNGVKAMIQAEKRL
;
A
#
# COMPACT_ATOMS: atom_id res chain seq x y z
N LYS A 1 -8.83 1.67 16.21
CA LYS A 1 -7.40 1.29 16.32
C LYS A 1 -6.69 1.85 15.10
N THR A 2 -5.71 2.75 15.26
CA THR A 2 -5.12 3.51 14.13
C THR A 2 -3.63 3.31 13.93
N PHE A 3 -2.98 2.62 14.87
CA PHE A 3 -1.59 2.20 14.82
C PHE A 3 -1.50 0.78 15.38
N LEU A 4 -0.81 -0.11 14.66
CA LEU A 4 -0.63 -1.51 15.02
C LEU A 4 0.80 -1.92 14.67
N VAL A 5 1.30 -2.92 15.39
CA VAL A 5 2.56 -3.59 15.04
C VAL A 5 2.29 -5.08 15.09
N TRP A 6 2.54 -5.80 14.01
CA TRP A 6 2.62 -7.26 14.05
C TRP A 6 4.07 -7.64 14.31
N VAL A 7 4.25 -8.69 15.12
CA VAL A 7 5.56 -9.15 15.58
C VAL A 7 5.70 -10.62 15.18
N ASN A 8 6.79 -10.95 14.48
CA ASN A 8 7.13 -12.31 14.05
C ASN A 8 6.00 -12.99 13.24
N GLU A 9 5.52 -12.31 12.20
CA GLU A 9 4.61 -12.89 11.22
C GLU A 9 5.43 -13.31 9.97
N GLU A 10 5.27 -12.66 8.81
CA GLU A 10 6.15 -12.87 7.65
C GLU A 10 7.53 -12.23 7.88
N ASP A 11 7.52 -10.98 8.35
CA ASP A 11 8.70 -10.22 8.77
C ASP A 11 8.74 -10.13 10.30
N GLN A 12 9.93 -9.77 10.83
CA GLN A 12 10.11 -9.55 12.27
C GLN A 12 9.16 -8.48 12.81
N LEU A 13 8.93 -7.41 12.03
CA LEU A 13 8.01 -6.34 12.34
C LEU A 13 7.22 -5.90 11.11
N ARG A 14 5.90 -5.75 11.27
CA ARG A 14 5.05 -4.99 10.34
C ARG A 14 4.43 -3.82 11.07
N ILE A 15 4.91 -2.62 10.78
CA ILE A 15 4.45 -1.36 11.40
C ILE A 15 3.32 -0.80 10.54
N ILE A 16 2.14 -0.63 11.13
CA ILE A 16 0.91 -0.33 10.39
C ILE A 16 0.28 0.94 10.96
N SER A 17 -0.04 1.86 10.07
CA SER A 17 -0.90 3.02 10.34
C SER A 17 -2.12 2.95 9.45
N MET A 18 -3.32 3.07 10.00
CA MET A 18 -4.57 3.00 9.25
C MET A 18 -5.67 3.82 9.91
N GLN A 19 -6.69 4.22 9.16
CA GLN A 19 -7.92 4.82 9.69
C GLN A 19 -9.03 4.78 8.63
N ASN A 20 -10.26 5.05 9.06
CA ASN A 20 -11.37 5.28 8.14
C ASN A 20 -11.21 6.63 7.43
N GLY A 21 -11.77 6.73 6.23
CA GLY A 21 -11.69 7.93 5.39
C GLY A 21 -10.42 7.98 4.54
N SER A 22 -10.14 9.14 3.96
CA SER A 22 -9.13 9.32 2.91
C SER A 22 -7.98 10.26 3.28
N ASN A 23 -7.77 10.52 4.57
CA ASN A 23 -6.68 11.39 5.02
C ASN A 23 -5.32 10.66 5.00
N ILE A 24 -4.83 10.38 3.79
CA ILE A 24 -3.57 9.66 3.52
C ILE A 24 -2.39 10.36 4.21
N ARG A 25 -2.38 11.70 4.19
CA ARG A 25 -1.33 12.49 4.83
C ARG A 25 -1.21 12.17 6.32
N GLN A 26 -2.33 12.19 7.05
CA GLN A 26 -2.33 11.90 8.49
C GLN A 26 -1.92 10.45 8.79
N VAL A 27 -2.30 9.49 7.95
CA VAL A 27 -1.90 8.09 8.09
C VAL A 27 -0.40 7.94 7.90
N PHE A 28 0.14 8.57 6.84
CA PHE A 28 1.55 8.54 6.51
C PHE A 28 2.41 9.24 7.57
N GLU A 29 2.05 10.44 7.99
CA GLU A 29 2.74 11.18 9.07
C GLU A 29 2.83 10.35 10.35
N ARG A 30 1.73 9.68 10.73
CA ARG A 30 1.72 8.79 11.90
C ARG A 30 2.65 7.58 11.73
N LEU A 31 2.70 6.99 10.54
CA LEU A 31 3.60 5.87 10.24
C LEU A 31 5.07 6.32 10.30
N SER A 32 5.42 7.43 9.66
CA SER A 32 6.78 7.96 9.63
C SER A 32 7.30 8.29 11.03
N VAL A 33 6.49 8.96 11.86
CA VAL A 33 6.85 9.27 13.25
C VAL A 33 7.06 7.99 14.07
N ALA A 34 6.22 6.98 13.88
CA ALA A 34 6.33 5.73 14.62
C ALA A 34 7.55 4.91 14.19
N ALA A 35 7.81 4.80 12.89
CA ALA A 35 8.96 4.09 12.34
C ALA A 35 10.28 4.71 12.86
N ALA A 36 10.44 6.03 12.74
CA ALA A 36 11.62 6.73 13.25
C ALA A 36 11.86 6.49 14.75
N LYS A 37 10.80 6.54 15.57
CA LYS A 37 10.91 6.27 17.01
C LYS A 37 11.28 4.83 17.34
N ILE A 38 10.82 3.86 16.54
CA ILE A 38 11.17 2.45 16.74
C ILE A 38 12.63 2.22 16.36
N GLU A 39 13.11 2.84 15.28
CA GLU A 39 14.50 2.74 14.83
C GLU A 39 15.51 3.33 15.83
N GLU A 40 15.10 4.31 16.64
CA GLU A 40 15.92 4.78 17.78
C GLU A 40 16.20 3.67 18.82
N LYS A 41 15.37 2.61 18.86
CA LYS A 41 15.44 1.53 19.86
C LYS A 41 15.88 0.20 19.26
N ALA A 42 15.59 -0.05 17.99
CA ALA A 42 15.91 -1.28 17.29
C ALA A 42 16.65 -0.97 15.99
N LYS A 43 17.79 -1.63 15.78
CA LYS A 43 18.54 -1.53 14.52
C LYS A 43 17.91 -2.46 13.50
N PHE A 44 17.35 -1.90 12.43
CA PHE A 44 16.84 -2.68 11.31
C PHE A 44 17.96 -3.10 10.37
N ALA A 45 17.80 -4.28 9.76
CA ALA A 45 18.70 -4.74 8.72
C ALA A 45 18.52 -3.87 7.47
N ASN A 46 19.58 -3.22 7.04
CA ASN A 46 19.61 -2.36 5.87
C ASN A 46 20.88 -2.63 5.05
N ASP A 47 20.71 -2.67 3.74
CA ASP A 47 21.76 -2.87 2.76
C ASP A 47 21.80 -1.67 1.80
N GLU A 48 22.99 -1.30 1.33
CA GLU A 48 23.19 -0.14 0.47
C GLU A 48 22.47 -0.29 -0.89
N HIS A 49 22.42 -1.50 -1.43
CA HIS A 49 21.76 -1.77 -2.72
C HIS A 49 20.27 -2.12 -2.56
N LEU A 50 19.94 -2.89 -1.52
CA LEU A 50 18.60 -3.46 -1.34
C LEU A 50 17.70 -2.69 -0.36
N GLY A 51 18.23 -1.70 0.36
CA GLY A 51 17.49 -0.97 1.40
C GLY A 51 17.15 -1.85 2.60
N TYR A 52 15.98 -1.64 3.21
CA TYR A 52 15.52 -2.49 4.32
C TYR A 52 15.30 -3.93 3.84
N ILE A 53 15.89 -4.85 4.60
CA ILE A 53 15.83 -6.29 4.29
C ILE A 53 14.57 -6.89 4.88
N THR A 54 13.85 -7.65 4.06
CA THR A 54 12.59 -8.33 4.38
C THR A 54 12.66 -9.80 3.98
N SER A 55 11.78 -10.63 4.52
CA SER A 55 11.69 -12.06 4.22
C SER A 55 11.35 -12.34 2.75
N CYS A 56 10.48 -11.54 2.14
CA CYS A 56 10.09 -11.66 0.74
C CYS A 56 10.81 -10.62 -0.14
N PRO A 57 11.40 -11.00 -1.28
CA PRO A 57 12.07 -10.05 -2.19
C PRO A 57 11.17 -8.91 -2.70
N THR A 58 9.85 -9.11 -2.73
CA THR A 58 8.90 -8.09 -3.18
C THR A 58 8.74 -6.94 -2.19
N ASN A 59 9.17 -7.12 -0.93
CA ASN A 59 9.10 -6.13 0.13
C ASN A 59 10.44 -5.40 0.38
N LEU A 60 11.50 -5.69 -0.40
CA LEU A 60 12.79 -4.99 -0.28
C LEU A 60 12.68 -3.49 -0.58
N GLY A 61 13.68 -2.73 -0.12
CA GLY A 61 13.78 -1.29 -0.30
C GLY A 61 13.17 -0.55 0.87
N THR A 62 12.00 0.06 0.68
CA THR A 62 11.31 0.79 1.76
C THR A 62 10.48 -0.11 2.68
N GLY A 63 10.20 -1.36 2.28
CA GLY A 63 9.18 -2.19 2.95
C GLY A 63 7.73 -1.70 2.78
N MET A 64 7.52 -0.52 2.18
CA MET A 64 6.26 0.20 2.32
C MET A 64 5.16 -0.29 1.38
N ARG A 65 3.97 -0.54 1.96
CA ARG A 65 2.71 -0.67 1.24
C ARG A 65 1.74 0.44 1.67
N ALA A 66 1.53 1.41 0.82
CA ALA A 66 0.41 2.34 0.94
C ALA A 66 -0.79 1.73 0.22
N SER A 67 -1.95 1.66 0.88
CA SER A 67 -3.15 1.13 0.27
C SER A 67 -4.44 1.79 0.74
N VAL A 68 -5.51 1.59 -0.03
CA VAL A 68 -6.88 1.98 0.32
C VAL A 68 -7.83 0.82 0.08
N HIS A 69 -8.83 0.71 0.94
CA HIS A 69 -10.02 -0.08 0.65
C HIS A 69 -11.05 0.83 -0.03
N ILE A 70 -11.47 0.47 -1.24
CA ILE A 70 -12.37 1.29 -2.06
C ILE A 70 -13.41 0.45 -2.80
N LYS A 71 -14.62 1.02 -2.96
CA LYS A 71 -15.68 0.46 -3.81
C LYS A 71 -15.74 1.24 -5.12
N LEU A 72 -15.65 0.52 -6.23
CA LEU A 72 -15.73 1.07 -7.59
C LEU A 72 -16.72 0.24 -8.43
N PRO A 73 -18.02 0.26 -8.09
CA PRO A 73 -19.00 -0.70 -8.59
C PRO A 73 -19.21 -0.67 -10.11
N LYS A 74 -18.89 0.43 -10.79
CA LYS A 74 -18.99 0.53 -12.25
C LYS A 74 -17.71 0.08 -12.94
N LEU A 75 -16.55 0.56 -12.48
CA LEU A 75 -15.24 0.21 -13.02
C LEU A 75 -14.90 -1.27 -12.77
N ALA A 76 -15.32 -1.83 -11.64
CA ALA A 76 -15.16 -3.25 -11.34
C ALA A 76 -15.83 -4.17 -12.37
N LYS A 77 -16.89 -3.70 -13.06
CA LYS A 77 -17.56 -4.43 -14.16
C LYS A 77 -16.82 -4.30 -15.50
N LYS A 78 -15.69 -3.59 -15.53
CA LYS A 78 -14.83 -3.34 -16.70
C LYS A 78 -13.39 -3.77 -16.36
N PRO A 79 -13.13 -5.08 -16.16
CA PRO A 79 -11.85 -5.57 -15.62
C PRO A 79 -10.64 -5.13 -16.46
N ASP A 80 -10.75 -5.14 -17.80
CA ASP A 80 -9.65 -4.71 -18.67
C ASP A 80 -9.30 -3.24 -18.46
N GLN A 81 -10.30 -2.36 -18.32
CA GLN A 81 -10.09 -0.94 -18.05
C GLN A 81 -9.54 -0.72 -16.64
N PHE A 82 -10.03 -1.49 -15.67
CA PHE A 82 -9.57 -1.41 -14.28
C PHE A 82 -8.09 -1.80 -14.17
N GLN A 83 -7.71 -2.92 -14.78
CA GLN A 83 -6.33 -3.39 -14.83
C GLN A 83 -5.43 -2.46 -15.62
N ALA A 84 -5.88 -1.93 -16.77
CA ALA A 84 -5.09 -0.97 -17.55
C ALA A 84 -4.74 0.31 -16.78
N ILE A 85 -5.65 0.79 -15.92
CA ILE A 85 -5.35 1.91 -15.02
C ILE A 85 -4.34 1.47 -13.95
N ALA A 86 -4.51 0.28 -13.37
CA ALA A 86 -3.61 -0.24 -12.35
C ALA A 86 -2.16 -0.33 -12.85
N ASP A 87 -1.98 -0.93 -14.04
CA ASP A 87 -0.67 -1.10 -14.68
C ASP A 87 -0.02 0.25 -15.00
N LYS A 88 -0.80 1.20 -15.55
CA LYS A 88 -0.32 2.55 -15.90
C LYS A 88 0.26 3.31 -14.70
N TYR A 89 -0.34 3.14 -13.52
CA TYR A 89 0.05 3.86 -12.31
C TYR A 89 0.88 3.01 -11.34
N TYR A 90 1.31 1.82 -11.75
CA TYR A 90 2.09 0.90 -10.93
C TYR A 90 1.41 0.59 -9.59
N VAL A 91 0.11 0.33 -9.63
CA VAL A 91 -0.67 -0.15 -8.47
C VAL A 91 -1.16 -1.57 -8.72
N GLN A 92 -1.41 -2.30 -7.65
CA GLN A 92 -1.99 -3.65 -7.68
C GLN A 92 -3.39 -3.63 -7.09
N ILE A 93 -4.29 -4.39 -7.71
CA ILE A 93 -5.67 -4.64 -7.24
C ILE A 93 -5.69 -5.97 -6.50
N ARG A 94 -6.20 -5.99 -5.26
CA ARG A 94 -6.40 -7.20 -4.44
C ARG A 94 -7.82 -7.22 -3.87
N GLY A 95 -8.29 -8.39 -3.43
CA GLY A 95 -9.49 -8.50 -2.61
C GLY A 95 -9.30 -7.86 -1.24
N ALA A 96 -10.41 -7.53 -0.57
CA ALA A 96 -10.40 -6.80 0.70
C ALA A 96 -9.72 -7.54 1.87
N HIS A 97 -9.51 -8.85 1.75
CA HIS A 97 -8.88 -9.69 2.76
C HIS A 97 -7.40 -9.99 2.47
N GLY A 98 -6.83 -9.40 1.42
CA GLY A 98 -5.40 -9.49 1.12
C GLY A 98 -5.09 -10.28 -0.15
N GLU A 99 -3.85 -10.79 -0.22
CA GLU A 99 -3.37 -11.58 -1.36
C GLU A 99 -4.23 -12.83 -1.54
N HIS A 100 -4.61 -13.13 -2.80
CA HIS A 100 -5.38 -14.32 -3.18
C HIS A 100 -6.84 -14.40 -2.69
N THR A 101 -7.43 -13.30 -2.22
CA THR A 101 -8.85 -13.27 -1.83
C THR A 101 -9.74 -12.65 -2.91
N GLU A 102 -10.92 -13.22 -3.14
CA GLU A 102 -11.97 -12.59 -3.95
C GLU A 102 -12.59 -11.42 -3.20
N SER A 103 -13.11 -10.43 -3.93
CA SER A 103 -13.78 -9.28 -3.33
C SER A 103 -15.26 -9.59 -3.09
N ASP A 104 -15.59 -10.31 -2.02
CA ASP A 104 -16.98 -10.75 -1.74
C ASP A 104 -17.99 -9.58 -1.64
N ASP A 105 -17.53 -8.40 -1.21
CA ASP A 105 -18.37 -7.20 -0.99
C ASP A 105 -18.17 -6.07 -2.02
N GLY A 106 -17.47 -6.35 -3.13
CA GLY A 106 -17.08 -5.32 -4.12
C GLY A 106 -16.14 -4.24 -3.55
N VAL A 107 -15.45 -4.56 -2.46
CA VAL A 107 -14.35 -3.77 -1.88
C VAL A 107 -13.04 -4.30 -2.41
N TYR A 108 -12.22 -3.40 -2.95
CA TYR A 108 -10.89 -3.71 -3.46
C TYR A 108 -9.85 -3.02 -2.59
N ASP A 109 -8.73 -3.71 -2.38
CA ASP A 109 -7.51 -3.17 -1.81
C ASP A 109 -6.58 -2.75 -2.95
N ILE A 110 -6.37 -1.43 -3.08
CA ILE A 110 -5.52 -0.83 -4.11
C ILE A 110 -4.26 -0.31 -3.47
N SER A 111 -3.09 -0.80 -3.91
CA SER A 111 -1.80 -0.46 -3.30
C SER A 111 -0.69 -0.23 -4.32
N ASN A 112 0.36 0.50 -3.95
CA ASN A 112 1.55 0.61 -4.79
C ASN A 112 2.18 -0.78 -5.03
N LEU A 113 2.53 -1.07 -6.29
CA LEU A 113 3.20 -2.31 -6.67
C LEU A 113 4.71 -2.24 -6.41
N ARG A 114 5.31 -1.08 -6.65
CA ARG A 114 6.77 -0.86 -6.55
C ARG A 114 7.16 -0.61 -5.09
N ARG A 115 8.38 -1.02 -4.70
CA ARG A 115 8.91 -0.87 -3.33
C ARG A 115 10.41 -0.59 -3.23
N LEU A 116 11.17 -1.19 -4.13
CA LEU A 116 12.62 -1.03 -4.23
C LEU A 116 13.01 0.09 -5.19
N GLY A 117 14.09 0.81 -4.87
CA GLY A 117 14.67 1.86 -5.72
C GLY A 117 13.86 3.16 -5.78
N ARG A 118 13.03 3.43 -4.78
CA ARG A 118 12.16 4.63 -4.68
C ARG A 118 12.06 5.11 -3.24
N ALA A 119 11.77 6.39 -3.05
CA ALA A 119 11.46 6.93 -1.74
C ALA A 119 10.02 6.58 -1.33
N GLU A 120 9.76 6.52 -0.03
CA GLU A 120 8.44 6.24 0.56
C GLU A 120 7.35 7.17 0.03
N VAL A 121 7.69 8.45 -0.15
CA VAL A 121 6.77 9.46 -0.69
C VAL A 121 6.37 9.16 -2.14
N ASP A 122 7.28 8.63 -2.96
CA ASP A 122 6.99 8.26 -4.35
C ASP A 122 6.00 7.09 -4.40
N LEU A 123 6.14 6.14 -3.47
CA LEU A 123 5.26 4.98 -3.37
C LEU A 123 3.85 5.37 -2.95
N VAL A 124 3.73 6.28 -1.97
CA VAL A 124 2.43 6.88 -1.62
C VAL A 124 1.84 7.63 -2.80
N GLN A 125 2.68 8.33 -3.58
CA GLN A 125 2.24 9.09 -4.74
C GLN A 125 1.75 8.21 -5.90
N ASP A 126 2.39 7.05 -6.13
CA ASP A 126 1.91 6.02 -7.06
C ASP A 126 0.50 5.57 -6.69
N MET A 127 0.32 5.14 -5.44
CA MET A 127 -0.99 4.71 -4.93
C MET A 127 -2.04 5.81 -5.07
N TYR A 128 -1.72 7.04 -4.64
CA TYR A 128 -2.64 8.18 -4.74
C TYR A 128 -3.07 8.45 -6.17
N ASN A 129 -2.11 8.47 -7.12
CA ASN A 129 -2.40 8.75 -8.51
C ASN A 129 -3.25 7.65 -9.16
N GLY A 130 -2.93 6.38 -8.88
CA GLY A 130 -3.70 5.23 -9.36
C GLY A 130 -5.15 5.29 -8.85
N VAL A 131 -5.33 5.45 -7.55
CA VAL A 131 -6.67 5.55 -6.92
C VAL A 131 -7.45 6.75 -7.46
N LYS A 132 -6.80 7.91 -7.62
CA LYS A 132 -7.43 9.10 -8.18
C LYS A 132 -7.91 8.87 -9.61
N ALA A 133 -7.09 8.22 -10.45
CA ALA A 133 -7.47 7.88 -11.82
C ALA A 133 -8.64 6.89 -11.87
N MET A 134 -8.63 5.88 -11.00
CA MET A 134 -9.73 4.91 -10.86
C MET A 134 -11.04 5.59 -10.44
N ILE A 135 -11.01 6.48 -9.45
CA ILE A 135 -12.18 7.28 -9.03
C ILE A 135 -12.70 8.16 -10.18
N GLN A 136 -11.80 8.75 -10.97
CA GLN A 136 -12.19 9.56 -12.12
C GLN A 136 -12.84 8.71 -13.22
N ALA A 137 -12.35 7.50 -13.46
CA ALA A 137 -12.95 6.56 -14.41
C ALA A 137 -14.34 6.10 -13.93
N GLU A 138 -14.46 5.73 -12.66
CA GLU A 138 -15.72 5.36 -12.01
C GLU A 138 -16.81 6.43 -12.18
N LYS A 139 -16.45 7.71 -12.03
CA LYS A 139 -17.38 8.84 -12.19
C LYS A 139 -17.85 9.09 -13.63
N ARG A 140 -17.13 8.57 -14.63
CA ARG A 140 -17.47 8.75 -16.06
C ARG A 140 -18.29 7.59 -16.61
N LEU A 141 -18.25 6.44 -15.95
CA LEU A 141 -19.18 5.32 -16.14
C LEU A 141 -20.48 5.63 -15.40
#